data_AF-A0A816S2Z2-F1
#
_entry.id   AF-A0A816S2Z2-F1
#
_cell.length_a   1.000
_cell.length_b   1.000
_cell.length_c   1.000
_cell.angle_alpha   90.00
_cell.angle_beta   90.00
_cell.angle_gamma   90.00
#
_symmetry.space_group_name_H-M   'P 1'
#
loop_
_entity.id
_entity.type
_entity.pdbx_description
1 polymer ?
#
loop_
_entity_poly.entity_id
_entity_poly.type
_entity_poly.pdbx_seq_one_letter_code
_entity_poly.pdbx_strand_id
1 'polypeptide(L)'
;RDILVVDRGFRDSIGVMKALGLEATMSSFLDDRRQFSTEEANESRCITKIRWVVEAANRRLKQFKYFANTIQNSSLVYLESVMPIACTLINHYQPPMTRSKLEDEEIGVQIIQLRQQKNKIQLLLEENNLIKRFSLWEIINHTEIIDGFPIMTQDDLGDLTFVVFQLKRARSYAEERCSTTNLTSGVAYSVHRCKIIPNLIRIPTQSAHSNRVTYHPTIHFTDQAILGWWCDCFTGARFLDCCSHIASAIWFLSYQR
;
A
#
# COMPACT_ATOMS: atom_id res chain seq x y z
N ARG A 1 -11.80 1.15 -24.20
CA ARG A 1 -11.78 -0.34 -24.20
C ARG A 1 -11.95 -0.74 -22.75
N ASP A 2 -12.83 -1.70 -22.46
CA ASP A 2 -13.11 -2.09 -21.08
C ASP A 2 -12.02 -3.03 -20.56
N ILE A 3 -11.57 -2.77 -19.33
CA ILE A 3 -10.51 -3.54 -18.66
C ILE A 3 -11.15 -4.34 -17.52
N LEU A 4 -11.01 -5.66 -17.58
CA LEU A 4 -11.40 -6.56 -16.51
C LEU A 4 -10.31 -6.62 -15.44
N VAL A 5 -10.64 -6.19 -14.23
CA VAL A 5 -9.77 -6.34 -13.06
C VAL A 5 -10.19 -7.62 -12.32
N VAL A 6 -9.30 -8.62 -12.28
CA VAL A 6 -9.60 -9.91 -11.68
C VAL A 6 -8.68 -10.25 -10.52
N ASP A 7 -9.19 -11.04 -9.59
CA ASP A 7 -8.40 -11.56 -8.48
C ASP A 7 -7.52 -12.74 -8.93
N ARG A 8 -6.54 -13.10 -8.09
CA ARG A 8 -5.57 -14.17 -8.38
C ARG A 8 -6.21 -15.53 -8.68
N GLY A 9 -7.40 -15.81 -8.13
CA GLY A 9 -8.13 -17.04 -8.42
C GLY A 9 -8.55 -17.22 -9.88
N PHE A 10 -8.50 -16.17 -10.70
CA PHE A 10 -8.86 -16.21 -12.12
C PHE A 10 -7.65 -16.36 -13.05
N ARG A 11 -6.45 -16.66 -12.52
CA ARG A 11 -5.20 -16.80 -13.29
C ARG A 11 -5.40 -17.65 -14.55
N ASP A 12 -5.99 -18.83 -14.41
CA ASP A 12 -6.13 -19.80 -15.49
C ASP A 12 -7.20 -19.39 -16.52
N SER A 13 -8.06 -18.44 -16.16
CA SER A 13 -9.12 -17.90 -17.02
C SER A 13 -8.67 -16.67 -17.83
N ILE A 14 -7.48 -16.11 -17.56
CA ILE A 14 -6.96 -14.94 -18.28
C ILE A 14 -6.85 -15.20 -19.79
N GLY A 15 -6.40 -16.41 -20.18
CA GLY A 15 -6.30 -16.80 -21.59
C GLY A 15 -7.66 -16.78 -22.30
N VAL A 16 -8.69 -17.28 -21.62
CA VAL A 16 -10.07 -17.28 -22.13
C VAL A 16 -10.58 -15.84 -22.29
N MET A 17 -10.38 -14.98 -21.29
CA MET A 17 -10.79 -13.57 -21.37
C MET A 17 -10.14 -12.86 -22.56
N LYS A 18 -8.84 -13.06 -22.77
CA LYS A 18 -8.11 -12.49 -23.92
C LYS A 18 -8.60 -13.03 -25.26
N ALA A 19 -8.91 -14.34 -25.33
CA ALA A 19 -9.48 -14.96 -26.53
C ALA A 19 -10.87 -14.39 -26.88
N LEU A 20 -11.64 -13.94 -25.88
CA LEU A 20 -12.90 -13.22 -26.06
C LEU A 20 -12.72 -11.74 -26.42
N GLY A 21 -11.49 -11.28 -26.64
CA GLY A 21 -11.18 -9.89 -26.99
C GLY A 21 -11.21 -8.92 -25.80
N LEU A 22 -11.28 -9.44 -24.57
CA LEU A 22 -11.29 -8.64 -23.34
C LEU A 22 -9.88 -8.40 -22.84
N GLU A 23 -9.60 -7.18 -22.40
CA GLU A 23 -8.38 -6.87 -21.68
C GLU A 23 -8.57 -7.28 -20.21
N ALA A 24 -7.65 -8.08 -19.66
CA ALA A 24 -7.72 -8.54 -18.28
C ALA A 24 -6.41 -8.23 -17.56
N THR A 25 -6.53 -7.65 -16.36
CA THR A 25 -5.41 -7.29 -15.49
C THR A 25 -5.57 -7.92 -14.10
N MET A 26 -4.44 -8.27 -13.50
CA MET A 26 -4.37 -8.92 -12.20
C MET A 26 -3.07 -8.54 -11.48
N SER A 27 -3.07 -8.57 -10.15
CA SER A 27 -1.84 -8.27 -9.39
C SER A 27 -0.74 -9.30 -9.66
N SER A 28 0.49 -8.81 -9.75
CA SER A 28 1.67 -9.60 -10.09
C SER A 28 1.99 -10.71 -9.08
N PHE A 29 2.80 -11.68 -9.54
CA PHE A 29 3.37 -12.75 -8.73
C PHE A 29 4.85 -12.48 -8.45
N LEU A 30 5.29 -12.93 -7.27
CA LEU A 30 6.68 -12.75 -6.87
C LEU A 30 7.62 -13.69 -7.64
N ASP A 31 7.12 -14.83 -8.16
CA ASP A 31 7.85 -15.78 -8.99
C ASP A 31 9.28 -16.04 -8.46
N ASP A 32 9.34 -16.67 -7.27
CA ASP A 32 10.55 -16.97 -6.49
C ASP A 32 11.41 -15.77 -6.03
N ARG A 33 11.04 -14.53 -6.39
CA ARG A 33 11.70 -13.31 -5.89
C ARG A 33 11.18 -12.93 -4.50
N ARG A 34 12.00 -12.18 -3.77
CA ARG A 34 11.62 -11.62 -2.46
C ARG A 34 10.82 -10.33 -2.56
N GLN A 35 10.91 -9.63 -3.69
CA GLN A 35 10.31 -8.32 -3.89
C GLN A 35 9.86 -8.13 -5.34
N PHE A 36 8.76 -7.41 -5.53
CA PHE A 36 8.30 -6.95 -6.83
C PHE A 36 9.22 -5.84 -7.39
N SER A 37 9.35 -5.76 -8.71
CA SER A 37 9.89 -4.54 -9.34
C SER A 37 9.02 -3.33 -9.00
N THR A 38 9.56 -2.11 -9.17
CA THR A 38 8.77 -0.89 -8.97
C THR A 38 7.54 -0.88 -9.87
N GLU A 39 7.69 -1.29 -11.13
CA GLU A 39 6.64 -1.34 -12.12
C GLU A 39 5.51 -2.30 -11.70
N GLU A 40 5.85 -3.53 -11.31
CA GLU A 40 4.88 -4.53 -10.84
C GLU A 40 4.20 -4.10 -9.54
N ALA A 41 4.95 -3.50 -8.62
CA ALA A 41 4.43 -3.04 -7.34
C ALA A 41 3.45 -1.87 -7.52
N ASN A 42 3.76 -0.93 -8.41
CA ASN A 42 2.90 0.18 -8.78
C ASN A 42 1.64 -0.30 -9.51
N GLU A 43 1.78 -1.19 -10.49
CA GLU A 43 0.64 -1.77 -11.23
C GLU A 43 -0.29 -2.55 -10.31
N SER A 44 0.26 -3.41 -9.45
CA SER A 44 -0.51 -4.12 -8.43
C SER A 44 -1.20 -3.14 -7.47
N ARG A 45 -0.60 -1.98 -7.18
CA ARG A 45 -1.24 -0.96 -6.34
C ARG A 45 -2.44 -0.31 -7.04
N CYS A 46 -2.35 0.00 -8.34
CA CYS A 46 -3.50 0.50 -9.11
C CYS A 46 -4.67 -0.49 -9.08
N ILE A 47 -4.37 -1.78 -9.28
CA ILE A 47 -5.37 -2.85 -9.23
C ILE A 47 -6.04 -2.92 -7.85
N THR A 48 -5.25 -2.90 -6.77
CA THR A 48 -5.78 -2.97 -5.40
C THR A 48 -6.56 -1.72 -4.98
N LYS A 49 -6.28 -0.54 -5.56
CA LYS A 49 -7.11 0.67 -5.34
C LYS A 49 -8.53 0.48 -5.87
N ILE A 50 -8.67 -0.10 -7.06
CA ILE A 50 -9.98 -0.38 -7.67
C ILE A 50 -10.69 -1.53 -6.95
N ARG A 51 -9.92 -2.54 -6.50
CA ARG A 51 -10.46 -3.74 -5.83
C ARG A 51 -11.34 -3.42 -4.63
N TRP A 52 -11.07 -2.34 -3.89
CA TRP A 52 -11.91 -1.93 -2.77
C TRP A 52 -13.38 -1.68 -3.18
N VAL A 53 -13.62 -1.06 -4.33
CA VAL A 53 -14.99 -0.82 -4.83
C VAL A 53 -15.68 -2.14 -5.15
N VAL A 54 -14.95 -3.07 -5.78
CA VAL A 54 -15.44 -4.42 -6.09
C VAL A 54 -15.76 -5.20 -4.82
N GLU A 55 -14.89 -5.15 -3.81
CA GLU A 55 -15.11 -5.77 -2.50
C GLU A 55 -16.33 -5.18 -1.78
N ALA A 56 -16.53 -3.86 -1.85
CA ALA A 56 -17.71 -3.19 -1.29
C ALA A 56 -19.01 -3.61 -1.99
N ALA A 57 -19.00 -3.70 -3.33
CA ALA A 57 -20.14 -4.19 -4.11
C ALA A 57 -20.48 -5.64 -3.75
N ASN A 58 -19.46 -6.51 -3.70
CA ASN A 58 -19.61 -7.90 -3.30
C ASN A 58 -20.15 -8.02 -1.86
N ARG A 59 -19.74 -7.14 -0.95
CA ARG A 59 -20.30 -7.11 0.42
C ARG A 59 -21.81 -6.82 0.41
N ARG A 60 -22.28 -5.90 -0.43
CA ARG A 60 -23.72 -5.60 -0.56
C ARG A 60 -24.50 -6.80 -1.11
N LEU A 61 -23.96 -7.46 -2.14
CA LEU A 61 -24.56 -8.70 -2.65
C LEU A 61 -24.63 -9.81 -1.59
N LYS A 62 -23.58 -9.96 -0.78
CA LYS A 62 -23.54 -10.94 0.32
C LYS A 62 -24.50 -10.64 1.47
N GLN A 63 -25.22 -9.53 1.48
CA GLN A 63 -26.33 -9.30 2.42
C GLN A 63 -27.53 -10.20 2.11
N PHE A 64 -27.68 -10.64 0.86
CA PHE A 64 -28.69 -11.62 0.49
C PHE A 64 -28.15 -13.02 0.76
N LYS A 65 -28.90 -13.82 1.53
CA LYS A 65 -28.50 -15.17 1.96
C LYS A 65 -28.08 -16.09 0.81
N TYR A 66 -28.67 -15.90 -0.38
CA TYR A 66 -28.35 -16.65 -1.59
C TYR A 66 -26.89 -16.44 -2.03
N PHE A 67 -26.36 -15.22 -1.98
CA PHE A 67 -24.97 -14.91 -2.37
C PHE A 67 -23.97 -14.99 -1.21
N ALA A 68 -24.45 -15.05 0.03
CA ALA A 68 -23.60 -15.14 1.21
C ALA A 68 -22.86 -16.48 1.31
N ASN A 69 -23.42 -17.54 0.73
CA ASN A 69 -22.94 -18.92 0.82
C ASN A 69 -22.58 -19.49 -0.55
N THR A 70 -21.95 -20.66 -0.57
CA THR A 70 -21.70 -21.40 -1.81
C THR A 70 -23.01 -21.73 -2.50
N ILE A 71 -23.14 -21.31 -3.76
CA ILE A 71 -24.33 -21.56 -4.58
C ILE A 71 -24.30 -23.02 -5.03
N GLN A 72 -25.40 -23.74 -4.83
CA GLN A 72 -25.54 -25.11 -5.32
C GLN A 72 -25.58 -25.13 -6.85
N ASN A 73 -24.91 -26.09 -7.47
CA ASN A 73 -24.83 -26.20 -8.94
C ASN A 73 -26.22 -26.25 -9.61
N SER A 74 -27.19 -26.90 -8.99
CA SER A 74 -28.59 -26.96 -9.46
C SER A 74 -29.25 -25.58 -9.54
N SER A 75 -28.79 -24.62 -8.75
CA SER A 75 -29.34 -23.26 -8.69
C SER A 75 -28.62 -22.28 -9.61
N LEU A 76 -27.55 -22.69 -10.29
CA LEU A 76 -26.79 -21.81 -11.20
C LEU A 76 -27.63 -21.33 -12.38
N VAL A 77 -28.60 -22.12 -12.83
CA VAL A 77 -29.54 -21.74 -13.89
C VAL A 77 -30.37 -20.49 -13.53
N TYR A 78 -30.54 -20.21 -12.24
CA TYR A 78 -31.25 -19.02 -11.77
C TYR A 78 -30.31 -17.84 -11.51
N LEU A 79 -28.99 -18.02 -11.54
CA LEU A 79 -28.05 -16.97 -11.21
C LEU A 79 -28.20 -15.75 -12.14
N GLU A 80 -28.44 -16.03 -13.42
CA GLU A 80 -28.65 -15.01 -14.46
C GLU A 80 -29.86 -14.11 -14.17
N SER A 81 -30.92 -14.64 -13.57
CA SER A 81 -32.12 -13.86 -13.23
C SER A 81 -32.06 -13.25 -11.82
N VAL A 82 -31.51 -13.98 -10.84
CA VAL A 82 -31.49 -13.55 -9.44
C VAL A 82 -30.48 -12.42 -9.22
N MET A 83 -29.34 -12.42 -9.93
CA MET A 83 -28.31 -11.38 -9.77
C MET A 83 -28.80 -9.98 -10.18
N PRO A 84 -29.41 -9.76 -11.36
CA PRO A 84 -30.00 -8.47 -11.72
C PRO A 84 -31.07 -7.99 -10.74
N ILE A 85 -31.91 -8.89 -10.22
CA ILE A 85 -32.93 -8.55 -9.21
C ILE A 85 -32.26 -8.00 -7.95
N ALA A 86 -31.27 -8.70 -7.41
CA ALA A 86 -30.55 -8.26 -6.22
C ALA A 86 -29.80 -6.94 -6.46
N CYS A 87 -29.14 -6.77 -7.61
CA CYS A 87 -28.50 -5.51 -7.98
C CYS A 87 -29.52 -4.36 -8.08
N THR A 88 -30.71 -4.61 -8.63
CA THR A 88 -31.79 -3.61 -8.72
C THR A 88 -32.26 -3.19 -7.33
N LEU A 89 -32.48 -4.15 -6.42
CA LEU A 89 -32.84 -3.85 -5.03
C LEU A 89 -31.75 -3.05 -4.31
N ILE A 90 -30.48 -3.40 -4.49
CA ILE A 90 -29.36 -2.64 -3.93
C ILE A 90 -29.38 -1.21 -4.47
N ASN A 91 -29.52 -1.02 -5.79
CA ASN A 91 -29.48 0.30 -6.42
C ASN A 91 -30.69 1.17 -6.03
N HIS A 92 -31.85 0.56 -5.78
CA HIS A 92 -33.06 1.28 -5.38
C HIS A 92 -33.02 1.71 -3.90
N TYR A 93 -32.58 0.81 -3.00
CA TYR A 93 -32.69 1.04 -1.55
C TYR A 93 -31.40 1.49 -0.87
N GLN A 94 -30.23 1.32 -1.50
CA GLN A 94 -28.95 1.71 -0.90
C GLN A 94 -28.36 2.94 -1.59
N PRO A 95 -27.70 3.85 -0.83
CA PRO A 95 -26.99 4.95 -1.44
C PRO A 95 -25.83 4.45 -2.32
N PRO A 96 -25.35 5.25 -3.29
CA PRO A 96 -24.13 4.94 -4.04
C PRO A 96 -22.96 4.59 -3.10
N MET A 97 -22.10 3.63 -3.51
CA MET A 97 -20.96 3.20 -2.68
C MET A 97 -19.95 4.32 -2.45
N THR A 98 -19.71 5.10 -3.50
CA THR A 98 -18.91 6.31 -3.47
C THR A 98 -19.52 7.29 -4.45
N ARG A 99 -19.22 8.58 -4.28
CA ARG A 99 -19.52 9.62 -5.25
C ARG A 99 -18.21 10.21 -5.69
N SER A 100 -17.99 10.28 -7.00
CA SER A 100 -16.82 10.94 -7.54
C SER A 100 -16.79 12.40 -7.10
N LYS A 101 -15.64 12.82 -6.59
CA LYS A 101 -15.30 14.22 -6.33
C LYS A 101 -14.59 14.80 -7.54
N LEU A 102 -14.58 16.14 -7.64
CA LEU A 102 -13.82 16.83 -8.71
C LEU A 102 -12.32 16.49 -8.63
N GLU A 103 -11.79 16.39 -7.43
CA GLU A 103 -10.39 16.04 -7.14
C GLU A 103 -10.03 14.59 -7.55
N ASP A 104 -11.00 13.68 -7.69
CA ASP A 104 -10.72 12.28 -7.99
C ASP A 104 -10.10 12.09 -9.39
N GLU A 105 -10.47 12.97 -10.34
CA GLU A 105 -9.89 12.95 -11.69
C GLU A 105 -8.41 13.37 -11.64
N GLU A 106 -8.10 14.43 -10.91
CA GLU A 106 -6.73 14.92 -10.72
C GLU A 106 -5.86 13.86 -10.03
N ILE A 107 -6.37 13.22 -8.98
CA ILE A 107 -5.71 12.10 -8.29
C ILE A 107 -5.49 10.94 -9.27
N GLY A 108 -6.48 10.63 -10.12
CA GLY A 108 -6.37 9.60 -11.14
C GLY A 108 -5.23 9.86 -12.12
N VAL A 109 -5.11 11.11 -12.60
CA VAL A 109 -4.01 11.54 -13.48
C VAL A 109 -2.66 11.41 -12.78
N GLN A 110 -2.56 11.88 -11.52
CA GLN A 110 -1.33 11.76 -10.72
C GLN A 110 -0.91 10.30 -10.52
N ILE A 111 -1.86 9.42 -10.18
CA ILE A 111 -1.63 7.97 -10.04
C ILE A 111 -1.07 7.38 -11.33
N ILE A 112 -1.62 7.74 -12.49
CA ILE A 112 -1.13 7.23 -13.79
C ILE A 112 0.29 7.72 -14.07
N GLN A 113 0.60 8.98 -13.76
CA GLN A 113 1.95 9.54 -13.91
C GLN A 113 2.96 8.84 -12.99
N LEU A 114 2.61 8.68 -11.71
CA LEU A 114 3.47 8.03 -10.71
C LEU A 114 3.68 6.55 -10.98
N ARG A 115 2.69 5.86 -11.57
CA ARG A 115 2.79 4.42 -11.93
C ARG A 115 4.01 4.15 -12.80
N GLN A 116 4.32 5.06 -13.72
CA GLN A 116 5.41 4.91 -14.70
C GLN A 116 6.79 5.28 -14.13
N GLN A 117 6.85 5.83 -12.92
CA GLN A 117 8.12 6.27 -12.33
C GLN A 117 8.85 5.12 -11.64
N LYS A 118 10.17 5.11 -11.82
CA LYS A 118 11.09 4.24 -11.06
C LYS A 118 11.32 4.80 -9.66
N ASN A 119 11.61 3.93 -8.71
CA ASN A 119 11.93 4.34 -7.35
C ASN A 119 13.38 4.87 -7.30
N LYS A 120 13.52 6.20 -7.29
CA LYS A 120 14.82 6.87 -7.26
C LYS A 120 15.63 6.55 -6.01
N ILE A 121 14.97 6.31 -4.87
CA ILE A 121 15.64 5.95 -3.63
C ILE A 121 16.21 4.53 -3.73
N GLN A 122 15.49 3.61 -4.36
CA GLN A 122 16.03 2.27 -4.62
C GLN A 122 17.34 2.35 -5.43
N LEU A 123 17.32 3.08 -6.54
CA LEU A 123 18.50 3.27 -7.40
C LEU A 123 19.67 3.88 -6.62
N LEU A 124 19.41 4.95 -5.86
CA LEU A 124 20.40 5.60 -5.01
C LEU A 124 21.06 4.61 -4.02
N LEU A 125 20.25 3.76 -3.40
CA LEU A 125 20.74 2.77 -2.44
C LEU A 125 21.54 1.65 -3.09
N GLU A 126 21.16 1.23 -4.30
CA GLU A 126 21.86 0.21 -5.08
C GLU A 126 23.21 0.73 -5.59
N GLU A 127 23.24 1.92 -6.20
CA GLU A 127 24.45 2.58 -6.72
C GLU A 127 25.51 2.80 -5.64
N ASN A 128 25.08 3.16 -4.43
CA ASN A 128 25.97 3.39 -3.29
C ASN A 128 26.20 2.14 -2.43
N ASN A 129 25.68 0.97 -2.83
CA ASN A 129 25.73 -0.30 -2.10
C ASN A 129 25.20 -0.22 -0.65
N LEU A 130 24.30 0.72 -0.38
CA LEU A 130 23.79 1.03 0.95
C LEU A 130 22.79 -0.01 1.47
N ILE A 131 22.18 -0.81 0.59
CA ILE A 131 21.29 -1.91 1.00
C ILE A 131 22.06 -2.94 1.83
N LYS A 132 23.25 -3.34 1.37
CA LYS A 132 24.06 -4.41 1.98
C LYS A 132 25.10 -3.90 2.97
N ARG A 133 25.59 -2.67 2.81
CA ARG A 133 26.72 -2.14 3.59
C ARG A 133 26.27 -1.45 4.88
N PHE A 134 25.97 -2.26 5.91
CA PHE A 134 25.50 -1.79 7.21
C PHE A 134 26.48 -0.85 7.94
N SER A 135 27.80 -0.93 7.67
CA SER A 135 28.81 -0.07 8.32
C SER A 135 28.71 1.42 7.97
N LEU A 136 28.04 1.76 6.87
CA LEU A 136 27.74 3.13 6.45
C LEU A 136 26.51 3.72 7.16
N TRP A 137 25.89 2.95 8.04
CA TRP A 137 24.76 3.37 8.85
C TRP A 137 25.22 3.54 10.30
N GLU A 138 24.90 4.69 10.87
CA GLU A 138 25.15 5.02 12.26
C GLU A 138 23.83 4.92 13.03
N ILE A 139 23.84 4.19 14.15
CA ILE A 139 22.66 4.08 15.01
C ILE A 139 22.61 5.33 15.88
N ILE A 140 21.49 6.03 15.81
CA ILE A 140 21.23 7.26 16.55
C ILE A 140 19.87 7.19 17.23
N ASN A 141 19.64 8.07 18.20
CA ASN A 141 18.32 8.24 18.79
C ASN A 141 17.41 9.01 17.83
N HIS A 142 16.12 8.68 17.79
CA HIS A 142 15.12 9.45 17.02
C HIS A 142 15.09 10.94 17.39
N THR A 143 15.41 11.29 18.65
CA THR A 143 15.51 12.69 19.09
C THR A 143 16.57 13.49 18.34
N GLU A 144 17.59 12.84 17.76
CA GLU A 144 18.64 13.52 16.99
C GLU A 144 18.22 13.90 15.57
N ILE A 145 17.12 13.33 15.05
CA ILE A 145 16.60 13.67 13.72
C ILE A 145 15.28 14.43 13.77
N ILE A 146 14.56 14.39 14.89
CA ILE A 146 13.17 14.87 14.98
C ILE A 146 13.05 16.36 14.64
N ASP A 147 14.04 17.17 15.01
CA ASP A 147 14.08 18.61 14.73
C ASP A 147 14.33 18.92 13.25
N GLY A 148 15.05 18.04 12.55
CA GLY A 148 15.35 18.18 11.12
C GLY A 148 14.41 17.39 10.20
N PHE A 149 13.53 16.57 10.75
CA PHE A 149 12.53 15.81 10.00
C PHE A 149 11.32 16.71 9.70
N PRO A 150 10.61 16.54 8.58
CA PRO A 150 9.47 17.39 8.27
C PRO A 150 8.29 17.13 9.22
N ILE A 151 7.58 18.19 9.58
CA ILE A 151 6.31 18.12 10.29
C ILE A 151 5.22 17.97 9.24
N MET A 152 4.37 16.94 9.38
CA MET A 152 3.30 16.67 8.42
C MET A 152 1.97 16.59 9.15
N THR A 153 0.94 17.17 8.56
CA THR A 153 -0.45 17.06 9.02
C THR A 153 -1.05 15.69 8.65
N GLN A 154 -2.25 15.41 9.17
CA GLN A 154 -2.97 14.20 8.78
C GLN A 154 -3.34 14.20 7.28
N ASP A 155 -3.56 15.38 6.70
CA ASP A 155 -3.90 15.53 5.28
C ASP A 155 -2.65 15.27 4.41
N ASP A 156 -1.49 15.83 4.77
CA ASP A 156 -0.22 15.57 4.09
C ASP A 156 0.12 14.06 4.05
N LEU A 157 -0.15 13.36 5.16
CA LEU A 157 0.01 11.91 5.26
C LEU A 157 -1.02 11.14 4.43
N GLY A 158 -2.23 11.68 4.31
CA GLY A 158 -3.29 11.16 3.45
C GLY A 158 -2.90 11.20 1.98
N ASP A 159 -2.33 12.32 1.55
CA ASP A 159 -1.83 12.55 0.20
C ASP A 159 -0.65 11.63 -0.12
N LEU A 160 0.31 11.50 0.80
CA LEU A 160 1.48 10.63 0.65
C LEU A 160 1.11 9.15 0.45
N THR A 161 0.10 8.68 1.20
CA THR A 161 -0.34 7.28 1.18
C THR A 161 -1.49 7.02 0.19
N PHE A 162 -2.01 8.09 -0.41
CA PHE A 162 -3.22 8.11 -1.24
C PHE A 162 -4.44 7.38 -0.65
N VAL A 163 -4.44 6.95 0.63
CA VAL A 163 -5.53 6.26 1.35
C VAL A 163 -5.27 6.19 2.87
N VAL A 164 -6.29 6.55 3.66
CA VAL A 164 -6.39 6.43 5.14
C VAL A 164 -6.02 5.05 5.71
N PHE A 165 -6.15 3.95 4.95
CA PHE A 165 -6.01 2.59 5.47
C PHE A 165 -4.57 2.25 5.89
N GLN A 166 -3.56 2.74 5.17
CA GLN A 166 -2.16 2.51 5.57
C GLN A 166 -1.86 3.21 6.89
N LEU A 167 -2.43 4.41 7.12
CA LEU A 167 -2.32 5.15 8.38
C LEU A 167 -2.99 4.42 9.56
N LYS A 168 -4.14 3.75 9.34
CA LYS A 168 -4.77 2.92 10.38
C LYS A 168 -3.86 1.78 10.85
N ARG A 169 -3.05 1.20 9.97
CA ARG A 169 -2.06 0.16 10.32
C ARG A 169 -0.74 0.75 10.81
N ALA A 170 -0.38 1.94 10.35
CA ALA A 170 0.84 2.65 10.73
C ALA A 170 0.93 2.82 12.25
N ARG A 171 -0.20 3.15 12.89
CA ARG A 171 -0.33 3.23 14.34
C ARG A 171 -0.04 1.89 15.03
N SER A 172 -0.65 0.79 14.59
CA SER A 172 -0.39 -0.53 15.19
C SER A 172 1.08 -0.95 15.07
N TYR A 173 1.70 -0.71 13.92
CA TYR A 173 3.14 -0.95 13.74
C TYR A 173 4.00 -0.05 14.64
N ALA A 174 3.54 1.16 14.96
CA ALA A 174 4.24 2.04 15.88
C ALA A 174 4.05 1.61 17.35
N GLU A 175 2.85 1.18 17.71
CA GLU A 175 2.50 0.68 19.04
C GLU A 175 3.23 -0.62 19.39
N GLU A 176 3.37 -1.56 18.46
CA GLU A 176 4.20 -2.78 18.65
C GLU A 176 5.67 -2.47 19.01
N ARG A 177 6.11 -1.23 18.75
CA ARG A 177 7.48 -0.77 18.94
C ARG A 177 7.63 0.13 20.16
N CYS A 178 6.52 0.48 20.79
CA CYS A 178 6.50 1.14 22.07
C CYS A 178 6.35 0.05 23.13
N SER A 179 7.21 0.05 24.15
CA SER A 179 7.06 -0.84 25.31
C SER A 179 5.75 -0.60 26.09
N THR A 180 5.01 0.45 25.73
CA THR A 180 3.74 0.85 26.31
C THR A 180 2.78 1.29 25.20
N THR A 181 1.47 1.16 25.42
CA THR A 181 0.43 1.75 24.56
C THR A 181 0.41 3.29 24.61
N ASN A 182 1.26 3.88 25.47
CA ASN A 182 1.49 5.32 25.57
C ASN A 182 2.75 5.70 24.77
N LEU A 183 2.55 6.22 23.56
CA LEU A 183 3.60 6.76 22.69
C LEU A 183 4.42 7.90 23.34
N THR A 184 4.00 8.40 24.49
CA THR A 184 4.66 9.48 25.25
C THR A 184 5.74 8.99 26.24
N SER A 185 5.90 7.69 26.45
CA SER A 185 6.77 7.16 27.52
C SER A 185 7.69 6.05 27.04
N GLY A 186 8.91 6.44 26.67
CA GLY A 186 10.05 5.52 26.47
C GLY A 186 10.13 4.88 25.08
N VAL A 187 9.92 5.66 24.02
CA VAL A 187 9.99 5.13 22.66
C VAL A 187 11.45 4.97 22.22
N ALA A 188 11.85 3.75 21.81
CA ALA A 188 13.15 3.48 21.21
C ALA A 188 12.98 3.12 19.72
N TYR A 189 12.66 4.11 18.87
CA TYR A 189 12.92 3.94 17.44
C TYR A 189 14.43 3.95 17.23
N SER A 190 15.01 2.77 16.96
CA SER A 190 16.37 2.71 16.42
C SER A 190 16.35 3.34 15.04
N VAL A 191 16.92 4.53 14.92
CA VAL A 191 17.08 5.23 13.65
C VAL A 191 18.52 5.05 13.21
N HIS A 192 18.69 4.64 11.95
CA HIS A 192 20.00 4.46 11.35
C HIS A 192 20.22 5.62 10.37
N ARG A 193 21.12 6.55 10.67
CA ARG A 193 21.49 7.65 9.78
C ARG A 193 22.57 7.21 8.80
N CYS A 194 22.43 7.59 7.54
CA CYS A 194 23.48 7.34 6.54
C CYS A 194 24.66 8.30 6.77
N LYS A 195 25.88 7.76 6.77
CA LYS A 195 27.11 8.55 6.97
C LYS A 195 27.56 9.35 5.74
N ILE A 196 27.10 8.94 4.55
CA ILE A 196 27.59 9.49 3.27
C ILE A 196 26.54 10.28 2.50
N ILE A 197 25.26 10.10 2.80
CA ILE A 197 24.15 10.83 2.17
C ILE A 197 23.40 11.58 3.27
N PRO A 198 23.34 12.92 3.23
CA PRO A 198 22.63 13.70 4.24
C PRO A 198 21.13 13.40 4.20
N ASN A 199 20.47 13.54 5.36
CA ASN A 199 19.01 13.36 5.51
C ASN A 199 18.45 12.05 4.94
N LEU A 200 19.28 11.00 4.90
CA LEU A 200 18.87 9.66 4.54
C LEU A 200 18.90 8.78 5.79
N ILE A 201 17.73 8.28 6.18
CA ILE A 201 17.57 7.45 7.36
C ILE A 201 16.99 6.10 7.00
N ARG A 202 17.32 5.10 7.81
CA ARG A 202 16.77 3.75 7.77
C ARG A 202 16.21 3.39 9.14
N ILE A 203 15.07 2.73 9.18
CA ILE A 203 14.34 2.43 10.42
C ILE A 203 14.02 0.94 10.45
N PRO A 204 14.95 0.09 10.94
CA PRO A 204 14.77 -1.36 10.91
C PRO A 204 13.49 -1.79 11.61
N THR A 205 12.57 -2.43 10.90
CA THR A 205 11.23 -2.77 11.36
C THR A 205 11.00 -4.27 11.31
N GLN A 206 10.70 -4.90 12.45
CA GLN A 206 10.42 -6.33 12.52
C GLN A 206 9.09 -6.65 11.84
N SER A 207 9.01 -7.80 11.18
CA SER A 207 7.77 -8.25 10.55
C SER A 207 6.76 -8.70 11.60
N ALA A 208 5.53 -8.17 11.52
CA ALA A 208 4.39 -8.63 12.31
C ALA A 208 4.03 -10.12 12.10
N HIS A 209 4.53 -10.74 11.03
CA HIS A 209 4.25 -12.14 10.69
C HIS A 209 5.44 -13.07 10.96
N SER A 210 6.62 -12.54 11.29
CA SER A 210 7.80 -13.36 11.53
C SER A 210 8.85 -12.62 12.36
N ASN A 211 9.20 -13.20 13.50
CA ASN A 211 10.25 -12.67 14.36
C ASN A 211 11.66 -12.75 13.74
N ARG A 212 11.83 -13.55 12.67
CA ARG A 212 13.11 -13.73 11.97
C ARG A 212 13.35 -12.72 10.86
N VAL A 213 12.32 -11.95 10.49
CA VAL A 213 12.39 -11.02 9.36
C VAL A 213 12.35 -9.60 9.87
N THR A 214 13.38 -8.83 9.53
CA THR A 214 13.44 -7.39 9.76
C THR A 214 13.54 -6.70 8.41
N TYR A 215 12.60 -5.80 8.15
CA TYR A 215 12.56 -4.92 7.01
C TYR A 215 13.33 -3.63 7.30
N HIS A 216 13.81 -2.96 6.26
CA HIS A 216 14.62 -1.74 6.34
C HIS A 216 13.98 -0.58 5.56
N PRO A 217 12.84 -0.06 6.04
CA PRO A 217 12.29 1.22 5.60
C PRO A 217 13.38 2.30 5.56
N THR A 218 13.57 2.91 4.40
CA THR A 218 14.57 3.94 4.16
C THR A 218 13.87 5.16 3.58
N ILE A 219 14.12 6.33 4.16
CA ILE A 219 13.43 7.58 3.85
C ILE A 219 14.49 8.66 3.60
N HIS A 220 14.32 9.39 2.50
CA HIS A 220 15.11 10.57 2.17
C HIS A 220 14.22 11.80 2.33
N PHE A 221 14.70 12.82 3.03
CA PHE A 221 13.89 13.98 3.41
C PHE A 221 14.69 15.28 3.41
N THR A 222 13.97 16.39 3.54
CA THR A 222 14.46 17.69 3.98
C THR A 222 13.68 18.10 5.22
N ASP A 223 14.07 19.20 5.84
CA ASP A 223 13.31 19.85 6.92
C ASP A 223 11.85 20.18 6.55
N GLN A 224 11.54 20.28 5.25
CA GLN A 224 10.22 20.66 4.74
C GLN A 224 9.43 19.51 4.13
N ALA A 225 10.08 18.47 3.57
CA ALA A 225 9.37 17.47 2.80
C ALA A 225 10.03 16.09 2.80
N ILE A 226 9.23 15.06 2.54
CA ILE A 226 9.71 13.72 2.19
C ILE A 226 10.06 13.69 0.70
N LEU A 227 11.32 13.47 0.37
CA LEU A 227 11.82 13.42 -1.01
C LEU A 227 11.56 12.06 -1.67
N GLY A 228 11.49 10.99 -0.87
CA GLY A 228 11.17 9.65 -1.35
C GLY A 228 11.47 8.57 -0.32
N TRP A 229 11.09 7.35 -0.66
CA TRP A 229 11.26 6.20 0.22
C TRP A 229 11.52 4.90 -0.55
N TRP A 230 12.07 3.93 0.17
CA TRP A 230 12.15 2.54 -0.26
C TRP A 230 12.15 1.60 0.94
N CYS A 231 11.61 0.39 0.78
CA CYS A 231 11.68 -0.65 1.79
C CYS A 231 11.99 -1.99 1.10
N ASP A 232 12.68 -2.90 1.78
CA ASP A 232 13.01 -4.26 1.31
C ASP A 232 11.85 -5.28 1.48
N CYS A 233 10.67 -4.84 1.96
CA CYS A 233 9.49 -5.69 1.97
C CYS A 233 8.96 -5.95 0.56
N PHE A 234 8.14 -7.00 0.37
CA PHE A 234 7.75 -7.45 -0.97
C PHE A 234 7.09 -6.39 -1.88
N THR A 235 6.42 -5.37 -1.31
CA THR A 235 5.84 -4.21 -2.03
C THR A 235 6.61 -2.90 -1.84
N GLY A 236 7.75 -2.92 -1.15
CA GLY A 236 8.45 -1.73 -0.68
C GLY A 236 9.13 -0.90 -1.77
N ALA A 237 9.25 -1.44 -2.97
CA ALA A 237 9.73 -0.74 -4.16
C ALA A 237 8.69 0.22 -4.77
N ARG A 238 7.42 0.15 -4.38
CA ARG A 238 6.35 0.99 -4.93
C ARG A 238 6.57 2.48 -4.61
N PHE A 239 6.15 3.34 -5.54
CA PHE A 239 6.22 4.80 -5.42
C PHE A 239 4.84 5.47 -5.50
N LEU A 240 3.83 4.76 -6.01
CA LEU A 240 2.43 5.21 -6.07
C LEU A 240 1.72 5.33 -4.71
N ASP A 241 2.37 4.86 -3.65
CA ASP A 241 1.99 4.84 -2.23
C ASP A 241 3.25 4.34 -1.48
N CYS A 242 3.21 4.14 -0.16
CA CYS A 242 4.30 3.59 0.62
C CYS A 242 3.83 2.35 1.40
N CYS A 243 4.70 1.37 1.64
CA CYS A 243 4.32 0.21 2.44
C CYS A 243 3.97 0.62 3.88
N SER A 244 3.28 -0.25 4.64
CA SER A 244 2.91 0.05 6.02
C SER A 244 4.10 0.36 6.92
N HIS A 245 5.28 -0.20 6.62
CA HIS A 245 6.51 0.09 7.37
C HIS A 245 7.00 1.53 7.14
N ILE A 246 6.98 2.02 5.89
CA ILE A 246 7.30 3.42 5.59
C ILE A 246 6.24 4.35 6.17
N ALA A 247 4.96 4.03 5.99
CA ALA A 247 3.86 4.82 6.54
C ALA A 247 3.97 4.97 8.08
N SER A 248 4.31 3.88 8.78
CA SER A 248 4.53 3.88 10.23
C SER A 248 5.71 4.77 10.63
N ALA A 249 6.84 4.62 9.95
CA ALA A 249 8.03 5.44 10.20
C ALA A 249 7.77 6.94 10.00
N ILE A 250 7.16 7.32 8.87
CA ILE A 250 6.84 8.71 8.57
C ILE A 250 5.82 9.24 9.59
N TRP A 251 4.72 8.53 9.81
CA TRP A 251 3.70 8.93 10.78
C TRP A 251 4.27 9.20 12.18
N PHE A 252 5.16 8.32 12.66
CA PHE A 252 5.80 8.50 13.96
C PHE A 252 6.68 9.76 14.00
N LEU A 253 7.59 9.91 13.03
CA LEU A 253 8.59 10.98 13.02
C LEU A 253 8.01 12.36 12.63
N SER A 254 6.93 12.41 11.85
CA SER A 254 6.38 13.66 11.31
C SER A 254 5.14 14.17 12.05
N TYR A 255 4.27 13.28 12.56
CA TYR A 255 2.96 13.65 13.11
C TYR A 255 2.85 13.36 14.61
N GLN A 256 3.22 12.15 15.05
CA GLN A 256 2.98 11.73 16.45
C GLN A 256 3.99 12.34 17.44
N ARG A 257 5.25 12.50 17.03
CA ARG A 257 6.40 13.06 17.75
C ARG A 257 6.38 12.90 19.28
#